data_AF-A0A195BMS5-F1
#
_entry.id   AF-A0A195BMS5-F1
#
_cell.length_a   1.000
_cell.length_b   1.000
_cell.length_c   1.000
_cell.angle_alpha   90.00
_cell.angle_beta   90.00
_cell.angle_gamma   90.00
#
_symmetry.space_group_name_H-M   'P 1'
#
loop_
_entity.id
_entity.type
_entity.pdbx_description
1 polymer ?
#
loop_
_entity_poly.entity_id
_entity_poly.type
_entity_poly.pdbx_seq_one_letter_code
_entity_poly.pdbx_strand_id
1 'polypeptide(L)'
;MTTMTRRNGAIDRYSSESKVKSPSLVDCSRRPIRCPRLDCSVNVAFSALTHHFLFDHPEVPILSVEPGAESTLIVSYGALSCNSSRCLALLLVSGKLSDSSARLFGSIQINPKYRNRLPLPVLAARLHSSHNYACREEMHAGGEGHCEKDMIIAWVAGLDVGDTADRLRCSIQAVDSIENGGFRSLTYTGPVTSLRIAQCPRDVFLAGDCIVLHEGLISHITSGCTSLNVNVIVH
;
A
#
# COMPACT_ATOMS: atom_id res chain seq x y z
N MET A 1 55.27 -30.23 55.94
CA MET A 1 54.05 -29.88 55.18
C MET A 1 54.13 -30.61 53.84
N THR A 2 53.44 -31.75 53.75
CA THR A 2 52.35 -32.06 52.79
C THR A 2 52.82 -32.50 51.39
N THR A 3 52.89 -33.83 51.14
CA THR A 3 51.95 -34.67 50.32
C THR A 3 52.15 -34.55 48.81
N MET A 4 52.71 -35.57 48.14
CA MET A 4 52.05 -36.75 47.53
C MET A 4 51.27 -36.51 46.21
N THR A 5 51.48 -37.47 45.29
CA THR A 5 50.57 -38.09 44.29
C THR A 5 50.30 -37.47 42.91
N ARG A 6 50.74 -38.25 41.90
CA ARG A 6 50.08 -38.69 40.64
C ARG A 6 48.55 -38.42 40.53
N ARG A 7 48.08 -37.99 39.34
CA ARG A 7 46.75 -38.26 38.72
C ARG A 7 46.82 -37.86 37.23
N ASN A 8 46.71 -38.76 36.25
CA ASN A 8 45.50 -39.39 35.66
C ASN A 8 44.46 -38.40 35.12
N GLY A 9 44.04 -38.69 33.87
CA GLY A 9 43.29 -37.83 32.97
C GLY A 9 41.81 -37.60 33.32
N ALA A 10 41.21 -36.70 32.55
CA ALA A 10 39.78 -36.68 32.26
C ALA A 10 39.53 -35.86 31.00
N ILE A 11 38.73 -36.45 30.12
CA ILE A 11 38.03 -35.87 28.99
C ILE A 11 37.21 -34.66 29.46
N ASP A 12 37.20 -33.56 28.71
CA ASP A 12 36.05 -32.63 28.66
C ASP A 12 36.19 -31.77 27.38
N ARG A 13 35.38 -32.07 26.37
CA ARG A 13 34.07 -31.47 26.09
C ARG A 13 34.17 -30.37 25.05
N TYR A 14 34.01 -30.84 23.81
CA TYR A 14 33.21 -30.23 22.77
C TYR A 14 32.33 -29.07 23.26
N SER A 15 32.75 -27.84 23.00
CA SER A 15 31.85 -26.70 22.92
C SER A 15 31.83 -26.27 21.46
N SER A 16 30.99 -26.96 20.68
CA SER A 16 30.49 -26.37 19.44
C SER A 16 29.82 -25.07 19.83
N GLU A 17 30.41 -23.95 19.41
CA GLU A 17 29.68 -22.70 19.32
C GLU A 17 28.49 -22.97 18.40
N SER A 18 27.34 -23.23 19.02
CA SER A 18 26.06 -23.16 18.38
C SER A 18 25.89 -21.70 17.99
N LYS A 19 26.36 -21.37 16.79
CA LYS A 19 25.98 -20.18 16.05
C LYS A 19 24.48 -20.31 15.86
N VAL A 20 23.72 -19.84 16.84
CA VAL A 20 22.28 -19.72 16.81
C VAL A 20 22.01 -18.90 15.56
N LYS A 21 21.63 -19.59 14.49
CA LYS A 21 21.10 -18.96 13.29
C LYS A 21 19.83 -18.28 13.76
N SER A 22 19.95 -16.99 14.06
CA SER A 22 18.81 -16.09 14.17
C SER A 22 17.95 -16.36 12.93
N PRO A 23 16.64 -16.63 13.07
CA PRO A 23 15.78 -16.76 11.91
C PRO A 23 15.95 -15.49 11.09
N SER A 24 16.30 -15.67 9.82
CA SER A 24 16.60 -14.61 8.86
C SER A 24 15.56 -13.50 9.00
N LEU A 25 16.01 -12.33 9.46
CA LEU A 25 15.24 -11.10 9.40
C LEU A 25 14.71 -10.98 7.98
N VAL A 26 13.39 -10.84 7.83
CA VAL A 26 12.80 -10.41 6.57
C VAL A 26 13.42 -9.04 6.29
N ASP A 27 14.32 -8.96 5.30
CA ASP A 27 15.08 -7.75 4.98
C ASP A 27 14.15 -6.71 4.34
N CYS A 28 13.32 -6.08 5.17
CA CYS A 28 12.52 -4.95 4.74
C CYS A 28 13.43 -3.76 4.50
N SER A 29 13.28 -3.12 3.34
CA SER A 29 14.16 -2.01 2.95
C SER A 29 14.02 -0.83 3.91
N ARG A 30 15.12 -0.48 4.59
CA ARG A 30 15.21 0.69 5.49
C ARG A 30 15.45 2.01 4.75
N ARG A 31 15.60 1.98 3.42
CA ARG A 31 15.84 3.18 2.62
C ARG A 31 14.65 4.15 2.80
N PRO A 32 14.87 5.46 2.88
CA PRO A 32 13.78 6.42 2.85
C PRO A 32 12.88 6.20 1.61
N ILE A 33 11.62 6.56 1.74
CA ILE A 33 10.62 6.58 0.67
C ILE A 33 10.23 8.03 0.40
N ARG A 34 9.90 8.35 -0.85
CA ARG A 34 9.27 9.63 -1.15
C ARG A 34 7.85 9.65 -0.56
N CYS A 35 7.44 10.78 -0.01
CA CYS A 35 6.06 10.96 0.43
C CYS A 35 5.06 10.67 -0.73
N PRO A 36 4.00 9.88 -0.52
CA PRO A 36 2.98 9.61 -1.55
C PRO A 36 2.15 10.83 -1.96
N ARG A 37 2.28 11.96 -1.25
CA ARG A 37 1.59 13.20 -1.60
C ARG A 37 2.38 13.92 -2.70
N LEU A 38 1.75 14.18 -3.84
CA LEU A 38 2.39 14.68 -5.07
C LEU A 38 3.21 15.97 -4.87
N ASP A 39 2.66 16.93 -4.14
CA ASP A 39 3.25 18.23 -3.80
C ASP A 39 4.29 18.16 -2.67
N CYS A 40 4.51 16.98 -2.08
CA CYS A 40 5.55 16.75 -1.09
C CYS A 40 6.79 16.10 -1.73
N SER A 41 7.93 16.78 -1.62
CA SER A 41 9.24 16.28 -2.08
C SER A 41 10.05 15.61 -0.97
N VAL A 42 9.51 15.52 0.24
CA VAL A 42 10.23 14.99 1.41
C VAL A 42 10.40 13.47 1.29
N ASN A 43 11.64 13.02 1.54
CA ASN A 43 11.94 11.61 1.73
C ASN A 43 11.85 11.28 3.22
N VAL A 44 11.02 10.31 3.57
CA VAL A 44 10.75 9.91 4.95
C VAL A 44 11.11 8.45 5.18
N ALA A 45 11.59 8.13 6.37
CA ALA A 45 11.63 6.74 6.79
C ALA A 45 10.20 6.19 6.83
N PHE A 46 9.99 4.95 6.39
CA PHE A 46 8.66 4.35 6.38
C PHE A 46 8.03 4.32 7.79
N SER A 47 8.83 4.11 8.83
CA SER A 47 8.40 4.17 10.24
C SER A 47 7.97 5.56 10.71
N ALA A 48 8.41 6.63 10.04
CA ALA A 48 8.04 8.01 10.33
C ALA A 48 6.90 8.52 9.44
N LEU A 49 6.40 7.71 8.50
CA LEU A 49 5.38 8.11 7.52
C LEU A 49 4.10 8.61 8.22
N THR A 50 3.63 7.91 9.25
CA THR A 50 2.45 8.32 10.01
C THR A 50 2.62 9.68 10.67
N HIS A 51 3.81 9.96 11.22
CA HIS A 51 4.11 11.24 11.85
C HIS A 51 4.18 12.36 10.81
N HIS A 52 4.85 12.11 9.68
CA HIS A 52 4.89 13.05 8.58
C HIS A 52 3.49 13.45 8.11
N PHE A 53 2.59 12.49 7.93
CA PHE A 53 1.20 12.79 7.57
C PHE A 53 0.46 13.57 8.66
N LEU A 54 0.66 13.21 9.93
CA LEU A 54 -0.01 13.86 11.05
C LEU A 54 0.31 15.36 11.15
N PHE A 55 1.54 15.76 10.84
CA PHE A 55 2.00 17.14 11.03
C PHE A 55 2.08 17.94 9.74
N ASP A 56 2.56 17.34 8.65
CA ASP A 56 2.79 18.05 7.40
C ASP A 56 1.61 17.95 6.43
N HIS A 57 0.76 16.93 6.56
CA HIS A 57 -0.38 16.66 5.67
C HIS A 57 -1.68 16.37 6.44
N PRO A 58 -2.11 17.28 7.34
CA PRO A 58 -3.25 17.07 8.22
C PRO A 58 -4.59 16.92 7.47
N GLU A 59 -4.64 17.32 6.20
CA GLU A 59 -5.82 17.16 5.35
C GLU A 59 -6.04 15.72 4.86
N VAL A 60 -5.01 14.86 4.93
CA VAL A 60 -5.15 13.44 4.60
C VAL A 60 -5.62 12.68 5.85
N PRO A 61 -6.80 12.04 5.82
CA PRO A 61 -7.31 11.32 6.97
C PRO A 61 -6.43 10.12 7.32
N ILE A 62 -6.17 9.95 8.62
CA ILE A 62 -5.46 8.79 9.18
C ILE A 62 -6.47 7.91 9.91
N LEU A 63 -6.69 6.70 9.40
CA LEU A 63 -7.74 5.79 9.88
C LEU A 63 -7.14 4.58 10.58
N SER A 64 -7.56 4.31 11.81
CA SER A 64 -7.23 3.08 12.51
C SER A 64 -8.14 1.96 12.02
N VAL A 65 -7.57 0.89 11.47
CA VAL A 65 -8.34 -0.22 10.88
C VAL A 65 -7.87 -1.56 11.43
N GLU A 66 -8.79 -2.51 11.55
CA GLU A 66 -8.47 -3.90 11.88
C GLU A 66 -8.48 -4.74 10.59
N PRO A 67 -7.64 -5.79 10.47
CA PRO A 67 -7.72 -6.71 9.35
C PRO A 67 -9.12 -7.30 9.18
N GLY A 68 -9.57 -7.39 7.94
CA GLY A 68 -10.92 -7.83 7.57
C GLY A 68 -12.03 -6.78 7.76
N ALA A 69 -11.74 -5.64 8.39
CA ALA A 69 -12.72 -4.56 8.52
C ALA A 69 -12.78 -3.69 7.27
N GLU A 70 -13.99 -3.25 6.91
CA GLU A 70 -14.23 -2.35 5.80
C GLU A 70 -13.96 -0.89 6.20
N SER A 71 -13.24 -0.17 5.34
CA SER A 71 -13.01 1.28 5.45
C SER A 71 -13.53 1.99 4.21
N THR A 72 -14.57 2.80 4.35
CA THR A 72 -15.18 3.55 3.24
C THR A 72 -14.54 4.93 3.07
N LEU A 73 -14.11 5.23 1.86
CA LEU A 73 -13.58 6.53 1.44
C LEU A 73 -14.45 7.13 0.35
N ILE A 74 -14.82 8.40 0.48
CA ILE A 74 -15.57 9.11 -0.56
C ILE A 74 -14.57 9.78 -1.50
N VAL A 75 -14.57 9.36 -2.76
CA VAL A 75 -13.65 9.88 -3.78
C VAL A 75 -14.40 10.77 -4.74
N SER A 76 -14.06 12.07 -4.78
CA SER A 76 -14.56 12.97 -5.81
C SER A 76 -13.70 12.87 -7.07
N TYR A 77 -14.31 12.57 -8.20
CA TYR A 77 -13.58 12.41 -9.46
C TYR A 77 -12.94 13.72 -9.92
N GLY A 78 -13.61 14.85 -9.71
CA GLY A 78 -13.11 16.18 -10.06
C GLY A 78 -11.87 16.59 -9.28
N ALA A 79 -11.62 15.95 -8.13
CA ALA A 79 -10.46 16.23 -7.28
C ALA A 79 -9.20 15.44 -7.68
N LEU A 80 -9.29 14.56 -8.70
CA LEU A 80 -8.20 13.75 -9.20
C LEU A 80 -7.59 14.37 -10.46
N SER A 81 -6.35 14.82 -10.35
CA SER A 81 -5.56 15.32 -11.47
C SER A 81 -5.16 14.18 -12.41
N CYS A 82 -5.06 14.48 -13.70
CA CYS A 82 -4.68 13.51 -14.71
C CYS A 82 -3.23 13.04 -14.51
N ASN A 83 -3.00 11.73 -14.63
CA ASN A 83 -1.74 11.01 -14.51
C ASN A 83 -0.96 11.27 -13.21
N SER A 84 -1.64 11.77 -12.17
CA SER A 84 -1.04 12.10 -10.88
C SER A 84 -1.73 11.36 -9.76
N SER A 85 -0.95 10.78 -8.85
CA SER A 85 -1.49 10.11 -7.66
C SER A 85 -1.93 11.13 -6.62
N ARG A 86 -3.08 10.87 -6.01
CA ARG A 86 -3.60 11.56 -4.83
C ARG A 86 -3.71 10.56 -3.69
N CYS A 87 -3.10 10.88 -2.55
CA CYS A 87 -3.29 10.12 -1.33
C CYS A 87 -4.67 10.45 -0.74
N LEU A 88 -5.56 9.44 -0.68
CA LEU A 88 -6.93 9.58 -0.17
C LEU A 88 -6.99 9.43 1.35
N ALA A 89 -6.21 8.50 1.90
CA ALA A 89 -6.14 8.22 3.32
C ALA A 89 -4.85 7.47 3.65
N LEU A 90 -4.47 7.48 4.93
CA LEU A 90 -3.45 6.61 5.49
C LEU A 90 -4.12 5.61 6.44
N LEU A 91 -4.25 4.35 6.03
CA LEU A 91 -4.79 3.31 6.90
C LEU A 91 -3.70 2.81 7.85
N LEU A 92 -4.01 2.72 9.13
CA LEU A 92 -3.15 2.22 10.19
C LEU A 92 -3.71 0.90 10.71
N VAL A 93 -3.26 -0.18 10.06
CA VAL A 93 -3.72 -1.54 10.34
C VAL A 93 -3.13 -2.03 11.67
N SER A 94 -3.98 -2.35 12.65
CA SER A 94 -3.56 -2.97 13.92
C SER A 94 -3.57 -4.49 13.83
N GLY A 95 -2.53 -5.14 14.37
CA GLY A 95 -2.63 -6.53 14.83
C GLY A 95 -2.42 -7.62 13.76
N LYS A 96 -1.51 -8.54 14.10
CA LYS A 96 -1.06 -9.74 13.36
C LYS A 96 -0.50 -9.52 11.96
N LEU A 97 0.32 -8.49 11.78
CA LEU A 97 1.49 -8.69 10.94
C LEU A 97 2.30 -9.84 11.56
N SER A 98 2.81 -10.77 10.74
CA SER A 98 3.71 -11.82 11.23
C SER A 98 4.82 -11.20 12.10
N ASP A 99 5.29 -11.93 13.13
CA ASP A 99 6.20 -11.42 14.16
C ASP A 99 7.44 -10.69 13.61
N SER A 100 7.85 -11.01 12.38
CA SER A 100 8.91 -10.33 11.64
C SER A 100 8.55 -8.90 11.21
N SER A 101 7.36 -8.70 10.66
CA SER A 101 6.85 -7.41 10.20
C SER A 101 6.41 -6.51 11.35
N ALA A 102 5.82 -7.07 12.42
CA ALA A 102 5.42 -6.30 13.61
C ALA A 102 6.62 -5.65 14.34
N ARG A 103 7.79 -6.30 14.36
CA ARG A 103 9.02 -5.78 15.00
C ARG A 103 9.60 -4.54 14.32
N LEU A 104 9.33 -4.32 13.03
CA LEU A 104 9.81 -3.13 12.29
C LEU A 104 9.08 -1.85 12.72
N PHE A 105 7.86 -1.99 13.26
CA PHE A 105 7.01 -0.88 13.71
C PHE A 105 7.02 -0.70 15.23
N GLY A 106 7.87 -1.44 15.94
CA GLY A 106 8.05 -1.40 17.40
C GLY A 106 8.95 -0.28 17.92
N SER A 107 8.97 0.88 17.27
CA SER A 107 9.79 2.03 17.70
C SER A 107 9.28 2.64 19.01
N ILE A 108 10.22 3.06 19.86
CA ILE A 108 10.01 3.65 21.19
C ILE A 108 9.51 5.11 21.11
N GLN A 109 9.50 5.73 19.92
CA GLN A 109 9.16 7.15 19.71
C GLN A 109 7.78 7.42 19.08
N ILE A 110 6.88 6.45 19.10
CA ILE A 110 5.56 6.59 18.46
C ILE A 110 4.52 7.03 19.51
N ASN A 111 3.62 7.95 19.15
CA ASN A 111 2.36 8.16 19.89
C ASN A 111 1.73 6.77 20.16
N PRO A 112 1.38 6.43 21.42
CA PRO A 112 0.91 5.08 21.77
C PRO A 112 -0.23 4.57 20.88
N LYS A 113 -1.08 5.48 20.36
CA LYS A 113 -2.18 5.16 19.45
C LYS A 113 -1.74 4.54 18.12
N TYR A 114 -0.53 4.84 17.65
CA TYR A 114 -0.02 4.43 16.33
C TYR A 114 1.11 3.39 16.40
N ARG A 115 1.49 2.98 17.61
CA ARG A 115 2.54 1.98 17.82
C ARG A 115 2.12 0.63 17.24
N ASN A 116 3.05 -0.09 16.60
CA ASN A 116 2.82 -1.41 16.02
C ASN A 116 1.71 -1.44 14.93
N ARG A 117 1.43 -0.31 14.27
CA ARG A 117 0.48 -0.26 13.16
C ARG A 117 1.22 -0.06 11.84
N LEU A 118 0.84 -0.82 10.82
CA LEU A 118 1.40 -0.67 9.48
C LEU A 118 0.67 0.46 8.75
N PRO A 119 1.37 1.54 8.33
CA PRO A 119 0.76 2.56 7.49
C PRO A 119 0.63 2.07 6.04
N LEU A 120 -0.60 2.11 5.52
CA LEU A 120 -0.95 1.78 4.14
C LEU A 120 -1.66 2.97 3.48
N PRO A 121 -0.96 3.75 2.64
CA PRO A 121 -1.60 4.79 1.84
C PRO A 121 -2.61 4.20 0.85
N VAL A 122 -3.82 4.73 0.83
CA VAL A 122 -4.78 4.51 -0.25
C VAL A 122 -4.60 5.62 -1.26
N LEU A 123 -4.30 5.27 -2.50
CA LEU A 123 -3.99 6.19 -3.57
C LEU A 123 -5.04 6.07 -4.67
N ALA A 124 -5.33 7.17 -5.33
CA ALA A 124 -6.15 7.18 -6.53
C ALA A 124 -5.60 8.17 -7.56
N ALA A 125 -5.93 7.93 -8.82
CA ALA A 125 -5.53 8.80 -9.93
C ALA A 125 -6.56 8.74 -11.04
N ARG A 126 -6.60 9.82 -11.82
CA ARG A 126 -7.25 9.81 -13.12
C ARG A 126 -6.22 9.50 -14.19
N LEU A 127 -6.50 8.55 -15.07
CA LEU A 127 -5.68 8.21 -16.22
C LEU A 127 -6.44 8.55 -17.49
N HIS A 128 -5.72 9.10 -18.46
CA HIS A 128 -6.26 9.28 -19.81
C HIS A 128 -5.90 8.08 -20.66
N SER A 129 -6.87 7.53 -21.40
CA SER A 129 -6.65 6.44 -22.34
C SER A 129 -5.96 6.95 -23.61
N SER A 130 -4.67 7.29 -23.53
CA SER A 130 -3.88 7.60 -24.73
C SER A 130 -3.66 6.31 -25.52
N HIS A 131 -4.37 6.14 -26.64
CA HIS A 131 -4.13 5.06 -27.61
C HIS A 131 -2.79 5.20 -28.34
N ASN A 132 -2.05 6.31 -28.12
CA ASN A 132 -0.95 6.78 -28.96
C ASN A 132 0.48 6.42 -28.53
N TYR A 133 0.70 5.47 -27.60
CA TYR A 133 2.07 5.02 -27.29
C TYR A 133 2.47 3.70 -27.93
N ALA A 134 1.58 3.10 -28.74
CA ALA A 134 1.86 1.92 -29.55
C ALA A 134 1.76 2.20 -31.06
N CYS A 135 2.18 3.38 -31.54
CA CYS A 135 2.70 3.55 -32.89
C CYS A 135 3.25 4.97 -33.04
N ARG A 136 4.57 5.12 -33.02
CA ARG A 136 5.22 6.30 -33.60
C ARG A 136 5.39 6.03 -35.08
N GLU A 137 4.27 5.91 -35.80
CA GLU A 137 4.25 5.91 -37.26
C GLU A 137 3.02 6.69 -37.71
N GLU A 138 3.28 7.73 -38.49
CA GLU A 138 2.28 8.62 -39.05
C GLU A 138 1.25 7.83 -39.85
N MET A 139 -0.05 8.03 -39.60
CA MET A 139 -1.04 7.92 -40.65
C MET A 139 -2.29 8.73 -40.33
N HIS A 140 -2.57 9.70 -41.20
CA HIS A 140 -3.82 10.41 -41.25
C HIS A 140 -4.91 9.47 -41.77
N ALA A 141 -6.02 9.35 -41.04
CA ALA A 141 -7.31 9.02 -41.63
C ALA A 141 -8.43 9.55 -40.71
N GLY A 142 -9.28 10.41 -41.27
CA GLY A 142 -10.44 10.96 -40.59
C GLY A 142 -11.44 9.88 -40.22
N GLY A 143 -11.91 9.93 -38.98
CA GLY A 143 -12.99 9.12 -38.42
C GLY A 143 -13.37 9.75 -37.08
N GLU A 144 -14.66 9.83 -36.80
CA GLU A 144 -15.27 10.59 -35.71
C GLU A 144 -14.50 10.51 -34.39
N GLY A 145 -14.31 11.69 -33.76
CA GLY A 145 -13.55 11.88 -32.54
C GLY A 145 -13.97 10.91 -31.43
N HIS A 146 -13.22 9.83 -31.29
CA HIS A 146 -13.33 8.95 -30.15
C HIS A 146 -12.78 9.74 -28.96
N CYS A 147 -13.67 10.35 -28.17
CA CYS A 147 -13.29 10.99 -26.92
C CYS A 147 -12.51 9.95 -26.10
N GLU A 148 -11.20 10.17 -25.92
CA GLU A 148 -10.35 9.31 -25.09
C GLU A 148 -10.95 9.33 -23.68
N LYS A 149 -11.53 8.21 -23.27
CA LYS A 149 -12.31 8.16 -22.02
C LYS A 149 -11.37 8.15 -20.83
N ASP A 150 -11.63 9.04 -19.88
CA ASP A 150 -10.94 9.05 -18.60
C ASP A 150 -11.24 7.76 -17.82
N MET A 151 -10.23 7.25 -17.14
CA MET A 151 -10.34 6.13 -16.21
C MET A 151 -9.91 6.59 -14.84
N ILE A 152 -10.61 6.14 -13.80
CA ILE A 152 -10.15 6.32 -12.42
C ILE A 152 -9.57 5.01 -11.95
N ILE A 153 -8.39 5.07 -11.36
CA ILE A 153 -7.78 3.92 -10.68
C ILE A 153 -7.59 4.22 -9.21
N ALA A 154 -7.70 3.18 -8.38
CA ALA A 154 -7.37 3.26 -6.96
C ALA A 154 -6.59 2.00 -6.52
N TRP A 155 -5.65 2.18 -5.61
CA TRP A 155 -4.78 1.10 -5.12
C TRP A 155 -4.34 1.36 -3.68
N VAL A 156 -3.85 0.30 -3.04
CA VAL A 156 -3.24 0.38 -1.71
C VAL A 156 -1.75 0.12 -1.84
N ALA A 157 -0.95 1.03 -1.31
CA ALA A 157 0.49 0.90 -1.26
C ALA A 157 0.95 0.60 0.18
N GLY A 158 2.12 -0.02 0.32
CA GLY A 158 2.63 -0.43 1.64
C GLY A 158 4.14 -0.60 1.70
N LEU A 159 4.61 -1.18 2.81
CA LEU A 159 6.02 -1.50 2.98
C LEU A 159 6.42 -2.58 1.99
N ASP A 160 7.65 -2.47 1.50
CA ASP A 160 8.33 -3.53 0.75
C ASP A 160 8.70 -4.68 1.70
N VAL A 161 7.72 -5.56 1.94
CA VAL A 161 7.96 -6.86 2.57
C VAL A 161 8.30 -7.77 1.40
N GLY A 162 9.57 -8.19 1.30
CA GLY A 162 10.09 -8.93 0.14
C GLY A 162 9.26 -10.17 -0.20
N ASP A 163 9.60 -10.82 -1.33
CA ASP A 163 8.84 -11.93 -1.93
C ASP A 163 8.74 -13.14 -0.98
N THR A 164 7.75 -13.07 -0.11
CA THR A 164 7.41 -14.05 0.90
C THR A 164 5.96 -14.46 0.63
N ALA A 165 5.62 -15.71 0.94
CA ALA A 165 4.27 -16.23 0.76
C ALA A 165 3.19 -15.44 1.51
N ASP A 166 3.58 -14.55 2.43
CA ASP A 166 2.72 -13.74 3.30
C ASP A 166 2.60 -12.27 2.83
N ARG A 167 2.62 -12.00 1.52
CA ARG A 167 2.39 -10.64 1.01
C ARG A 167 0.97 -10.20 1.35
N LEU A 168 0.85 -9.08 2.06
CA LEU A 168 -0.44 -8.48 2.44
C LEU A 168 -1.32 -8.31 1.22
N ARG A 169 -2.61 -8.56 1.38
CA ARG A 169 -3.62 -8.41 0.33
C ARG A 169 -4.64 -7.38 0.75
N CYS A 170 -5.26 -6.76 -0.24
CA CYS A 170 -6.40 -5.89 -0.02
C CYS A 170 -7.49 -6.19 -1.03
N SER A 171 -8.72 -5.88 -0.64
CA SER A 171 -9.85 -5.73 -1.54
C SER A 171 -10.23 -4.26 -1.60
N ILE A 172 -10.43 -3.75 -2.81
CA ILE A 172 -10.91 -2.41 -3.08
C ILE A 172 -12.22 -2.57 -3.84
N GLN A 173 -13.30 -2.01 -3.30
CA GLN A 173 -14.61 -2.09 -3.90
C GLN A 173 -15.16 -0.70 -4.18
N ALA A 174 -15.57 -0.46 -5.41
CA ALA A 174 -16.36 0.70 -5.81
C ALA A 174 -17.84 0.37 -5.65
N VAL A 175 -18.58 1.16 -4.86
CA VAL A 175 -20.00 0.93 -4.56
C VAL A 175 -20.83 2.16 -4.92
N ASP A 176 -22.05 1.94 -5.41
CA ASP A 176 -23.06 2.98 -5.60
C ASP A 176 -23.36 3.72 -4.27
N SER A 177 -23.61 5.01 -4.38
CA SER A 177 -24.13 5.86 -3.31
C SER A 177 -25.60 5.59 -2.95
N ILE A 178 -26.36 4.90 -3.80
CA ILE A 178 -27.81 4.73 -3.64
C ILE A 178 -28.13 3.48 -2.79
N GLU A 179 -28.69 3.70 -1.60
CA GLU A 179 -29.08 2.67 -0.62
C GLU A 179 -30.24 1.74 -1.07
N ASN A 180 -30.81 1.94 -2.26
CA ASN A 180 -32.07 1.31 -2.65
C ASN A 180 -31.91 0.27 -3.78
N GLY A 181 -31.68 -0.98 -3.40
CA GLY A 181 -32.30 -2.15 -4.07
C GLY A 181 -31.45 -2.97 -5.04
N GLY A 182 -30.22 -2.58 -5.35
CA GLY A 182 -29.31 -3.43 -6.13
C GLY A 182 -27.88 -2.90 -6.13
N PHE A 183 -27.01 -3.48 -5.31
CA PHE A 183 -25.61 -3.05 -5.20
C PHE A 183 -24.86 -3.37 -6.51
N ARG A 184 -24.70 -2.36 -7.37
CA ARG A 184 -23.69 -2.42 -8.42
C ARG A 184 -22.35 -2.11 -7.77
N SER A 185 -21.49 -3.11 -7.73
CA SER A 185 -20.14 -2.93 -7.22
C SER A 185 -19.12 -3.54 -8.16
N LEU A 186 -17.94 -2.92 -8.20
CA LEU A 186 -16.76 -3.50 -8.81
C LEU A 186 -15.74 -3.74 -7.72
N THR A 187 -15.19 -4.95 -7.65
CA THR A 187 -14.19 -5.31 -6.65
C THR A 187 -12.90 -5.74 -7.32
N TYR A 188 -11.80 -5.15 -6.88
CA TYR A 188 -10.45 -5.64 -7.10
C TYR A 188 -9.97 -6.33 -5.83
N THR A 189 -9.34 -7.50 -5.95
CA THR A 189 -8.64 -8.15 -4.83
C THR A 189 -7.26 -8.56 -5.28
N GLY A 190 -6.24 -8.05 -4.61
CA GLY A 190 -4.86 -8.28 -5.00
C GLY A 190 -3.86 -7.92 -3.91
N PRO A 191 -2.57 -7.94 -4.23
CA PRO A 191 -1.54 -7.64 -3.24
C PRO A 191 -1.49 -6.14 -2.91
N VAL A 192 -1.00 -5.83 -1.71
CA VAL A 192 -0.49 -4.49 -1.39
C VAL A 192 0.88 -4.35 -2.04
N THR A 193 1.05 -3.35 -2.90
CA THR A 193 2.29 -3.14 -3.66
C THR A 193 3.21 -2.17 -2.93
N SER A 194 4.52 -2.39 -3.06
CA SER A 194 5.53 -1.55 -2.41
C SER A 194 5.35 -0.09 -2.80
N LEU A 195 5.26 0.79 -1.81
CA LEU A 195 5.15 2.23 -1.97
C LEU A 195 6.37 2.85 -2.68
N ARG A 196 7.46 2.10 -2.86
CA ARG A 196 8.62 2.54 -3.64
C ARG A 196 8.33 2.59 -5.13
N ILE A 197 7.48 1.68 -5.61
CA ILE A 197 7.14 1.54 -7.04
C ILE A 197 5.70 1.97 -7.32
N ALA A 198 4.82 1.93 -6.31
CA ALA A 198 3.41 2.26 -6.44
C ALA A 198 3.09 3.77 -6.36
N GLN A 199 4.02 4.64 -6.75
CA GLN A 199 3.80 6.10 -6.80
C GLN A 199 3.52 6.63 -8.21
N CYS A 200 3.82 5.86 -9.25
CA CYS A 200 3.49 6.17 -10.63
C CYS A 200 2.16 5.51 -11.00
N PRO A 201 1.05 6.26 -11.19
CA PRO A 201 -0.25 5.68 -11.49
C PRO A 201 -0.26 4.78 -12.72
N ARG A 202 0.53 5.14 -13.75
CA ARG A 202 0.59 4.39 -15.00
C ARG A 202 1.24 3.02 -14.83
N ASP A 203 2.30 2.95 -14.03
CA ASP A 203 3.00 1.69 -13.77
C ASP A 203 2.12 0.73 -12.96
N VAL A 204 1.36 1.27 -11.99
CA VAL A 204 0.37 0.51 -11.22
C VAL A 204 -0.74 -0.03 -12.12
N PHE A 205 -1.25 0.79 -13.05
CA PHE A 205 -2.24 0.37 -14.02
C PHE A 205 -1.73 -0.76 -14.93
N LEU A 206 -0.52 -0.61 -15.48
CA LEU A 206 0.09 -1.63 -16.35
C LEU A 206 0.38 -2.94 -15.61
N ALA A 207 0.71 -2.86 -14.32
CA ALA A 207 0.90 -4.04 -13.47
C ALA A 207 -0.41 -4.76 -13.12
N GLY A 208 -1.58 -4.09 -13.27
CA GLY A 208 -2.87 -4.63 -12.85
C GLY A 208 -3.07 -4.61 -11.32
N ASP A 209 -2.28 -3.81 -10.60
CA ASP A 209 -2.29 -3.74 -9.13
C ASP A 209 -3.29 -2.69 -8.59
N CYS A 210 -4.46 -2.57 -9.24
CA CYS A 210 -5.47 -1.56 -8.89
C CYS A 210 -6.89 -1.95 -9.32
N ILE A 211 -7.90 -1.31 -8.71
CA ILE A 211 -9.23 -1.25 -9.30
C ILE A 211 -9.22 -0.24 -10.44
N VAL A 212 -9.89 -0.58 -11.56
CA VAL A 212 -10.02 0.28 -12.73
C VAL A 212 -11.50 0.59 -12.96
N LEU A 213 -11.82 1.88 -12.96
CA LEU A 213 -13.17 2.40 -13.15
C LEU A 213 -13.19 3.21 -14.44
N HIS A 214 -13.71 2.60 -15.50
CA HIS A 214 -13.93 3.30 -16.76
C HIS A 214 -15.08 4.30 -16.64
N GLU A 215 -15.02 5.41 -17.36
CA GLU A 215 -16.06 6.44 -17.40
C GLU A 215 -17.49 5.88 -17.55
N GLY A 216 -17.69 4.93 -18.47
CA GLY A 216 -19.01 4.31 -18.66
C GLY A 216 -19.51 3.59 -17.41
N LEU A 217 -18.63 2.87 -16.72
CA LEU A 217 -18.96 2.19 -15.47
C LEU A 217 -19.17 3.19 -14.32
N ILE A 218 -18.38 4.26 -14.27
CA ILE A 218 -18.56 5.36 -13.31
C ILE A 218 -19.96 5.95 -13.44
N SER A 219 -20.39 6.30 -14.65
CA SER A 219 -21.74 6.82 -14.89
C SER A 219 -22.84 5.83 -14.47
N HIS A 220 -22.60 4.53 -14.65
CA HIS A 220 -23.54 3.48 -14.26
C HIS A 220 -23.59 3.20 -12.76
N ILE A 221 -22.50 3.40 -12.02
CA ILE A 221 -22.42 3.18 -10.56
C ILE A 221 -22.84 4.43 -9.81
N THR A 222 -22.50 5.64 -10.28
CA THR A 222 -22.81 6.87 -9.54
C THR A 222 -24.14 7.49 -9.90
N SER A 223 -24.83 6.98 -10.93
CA SER A 223 -26.10 7.54 -11.42
C SER A 223 -26.04 9.06 -11.66
N GLY A 224 -24.87 9.58 -12.07
CA GLY A 224 -24.63 11.00 -12.29
C GLY A 224 -23.98 11.76 -11.13
N CYS A 225 -23.73 11.13 -9.97
CA CYS A 225 -22.97 11.75 -8.89
C CYS A 225 -21.49 11.93 -9.26
N THR A 226 -20.87 12.98 -8.71
CA THR A 226 -19.46 13.33 -8.95
C THR A 226 -18.49 12.64 -7.99
N SER A 227 -19.01 11.76 -7.13
CA SER A 227 -18.26 11.02 -6.12
C SER A 227 -18.63 9.54 -6.08
N LEU A 228 -17.71 8.73 -5.55
CA LEU A 228 -17.84 7.30 -5.38
C LEU A 228 -17.48 6.87 -3.95
N ASN A 229 -18.18 5.87 -3.44
CA ASN A 229 -17.74 5.17 -2.24
C ASN A 229 -16.73 4.09 -2.64
N VAL A 230 -15.50 4.22 -2.13
CA VAL A 230 -14.43 3.26 -2.28
C VAL A 230 -14.21 2.59 -0.93
N ASN A 231 -14.62 1.33 -0.84
CA ASN A 231 -14.43 0.49 0.32
C ASN A 231 -13.08 -0.22 0.21
N VAL A 232 -12.28 -0.18 1.27
CA VAL A 232 -10.98 -0.85 1.35
C VAL A 232 -11.01 -1.82 2.51
N ILE A 233 -10.64 -3.07 2.24
CA ILE A 233 -10.48 -4.14 3.23
C ILE A 233 -9.04 -4.64 3.13
N VAL A 234 -8.32 -4.68 4.25
CA VAL A 234 -6.96 -5.25 4.33
C VAL A 234 -7.07 -6.64 4.94
N HIS A 235 -6.49 -7.65 4.30
CA HIS A 235 -6.53 -9.05 4.72
C HIS A 235 -5.26 -9.47 5.45
#